data_AF-A0A7K4IM02-F1
#
_entry.id   AF-A0A7K4IM02-F1
#
_cell.length_a   1.000
_cell.length_b   1.000
_cell.length_c   1.000
_cell.angle_alpha   90.00
_cell.angle_beta   90.00
_cell.angle_gamma   90.00
#
_symmetry.space_group_name_H-M   'P 1'
#
loop_
_entity.id
_entity.type
_entity.pdbx_description
1 polymer ?
#
loop_
_entity_poly.entity_id
_entity_poly.type
_entity_poly.pdbx_seq_one_letter_code
_entity_poly.pdbx_strand_id
1 'polypeptide(L)' 'MSEDDLDGKSRMRLRHTSIKRKKLCPRCLSDLEVASPFGGWLIPQEYRCKTCGYYGPVALEFNEREKA' A
#
# COMPACT_ATOMS: atom_id res chain seq x y z
N MET A 1 -55.35 -8.36 3.49
CA MET A 1 -54.06 -8.60 4.15
C MET A 1 -53.00 -8.33 3.11
N SER A 2 -52.23 -7.27 3.28
CA SER A 2 -51.23 -6.82 2.32
C SER A 2 -49.87 -7.26 2.86
N GLU A 3 -49.25 -8.22 2.19
CA GLU A 3 -47.98 -8.82 2.59
C GLU A 3 -46.83 -7.91 2.16
N ASP A 4 -46.38 -7.13 3.13
CA ASP A 4 -44.98 -6.94 3.50
C ASP A 4 -44.00 -6.42 2.43
N ASP A 5 -43.80 -5.11 2.52
CA ASP A 5 -42.55 -4.36 2.37
C ASP A 5 -41.28 -5.14 2.79
N LEU A 6 -40.56 -5.82 1.88
CA LEU A 6 -39.22 -6.31 2.21
C LEU A 6 -38.19 -6.18 1.08
N ASP A 7 -37.03 -5.66 1.51
CA ASP A 7 -35.69 -5.78 0.93
C ASP A 7 -35.13 -4.58 0.13
N GLY A 8 -35.23 -3.39 0.72
CA GLY A 8 -34.30 -2.29 0.47
C GLY A 8 -32.90 -2.54 1.06
N LYS A 9 -32.17 -3.57 0.60
CA LYS A 9 -30.75 -3.75 0.98
C LYS A 9 -29.88 -2.73 0.26
N SER A 10 -29.68 -1.57 0.89
CA SER A 10 -28.63 -0.62 0.50
C SER A 10 -27.27 -1.32 0.56
N ARG A 11 -26.70 -1.64 -0.61
CA ARG A 11 -25.35 -2.20 -0.76
C ARG A 11 -24.35 -1.13 -0.33
N MET A 12 -23.98 -1.11 0.94
CA MET A 12 -22.87 -0.30 1.43
C MET A 12 -21.60 -0.77 0.71
N ARG A 13 -21.19 0.00 -0.30
CA ARG A 13 -19.91 -0.22 -0.99
C ARG A 13 -18.82 0.17 0.00
N LEU A 14 -18.12 -0.82 0.56
CA LEU A 14 -16.90 -0.59 1.32
C LEU A 14 -15.88 0.06 0.38
N ARG A 15 -15.74 1.39 0.49
CA ARG A 15 -14.70 2.13 -0.21
C ARG A 15 -13.39 1.86 0.50
N HIS A 16 -12.66 0.83 0.06
CA HIS A 16 -11.30 0.61 0.50
C HIS A 16 -10.41 1.73 -0.10
N THR A 17 -10.28 2.84 0.61
CA THR A 17 -9.25 3.83 0.31
C THR A 17 -7.91 3.18 0.63
N SER A 18 -7.27 2.61 -0.39
CA SER A 18 -5.89 2.14 -0.28
C SER A 18 -5.00 3.37 -0.06
N ILE A 19 -4.59 3.58 1.18
CA ILE A 19 -3.62 4.62 1.51
C ILE A 19 -2.28 4.14 0.96
N LYS A 20 -1.84 4.72 -0.16
CA LYS A 20 -0.50 4.46 -0.71
C LYS A 20 0.53 5.09 0.23
N ARG A 21 1.22 4.24 1.01
CA ARG A 21 2.37 4.67 1.81
C ARG A 21 3.60 4.79 0.91
N LYS A 22 4.35 5.88 1.06
CA LYS A 22 5.64 6.05 0.36
C LYS A 22 6.69 5.15 0.99
N LYS A 23 7.50 4.51 0.16
CA LYS A 23 8.62 3.64 0.55
C LYS A 23 9.94 4.36 0.28
N LEU A 24 10.77 4.48 1.31
CA LEU A 24 12.04 5.22 1.30
C LEU A 24 13.24 4.31 1.53
N CYS A 25 14.39 4.72 1.01
CA CYS A 25 15.63 3.98 1.09
C CYS A 25 16.17 3.96 2.52
N PRO A 26 16.56 2.78 3.06
CA PRO A 26 17.13 2.69 4.41
C PRO A 26 18.53 3.30 4.54
N ARG A 27 19.21 3.61 3.42
CA ARG A 27 20.56 4.19 3.42
C ARG A 27 20.56 5.70 3.28
N CYS A 28 19.79 6.25 2.34
CA CYS A 28 19.84 7.67 1.98
C CYS A 28 18.47 8.36 1.98
N LEU A 29 17.41 7.70 2.44
CA LEU A 29 16.05 8.24 2.58
C LEU A 29 15.39 8.73 1.28
N SER A 30 16.00 8.49 0.12
CA SER A 30 15.38 8.79 -1.17
C SER A 30 14.24 7.82 -1.48
N ASP A 31 13.40 8.16 -2.46
CA ASP A 31 12.36 7.27 -2.95
C ASP A 31 12.95 5.95 -3.49
N LEU A 32 12.21 4.86 -3.26
CA LEU A 32 12.52 3.53 -3.79
C LEU A 32 11.58 3.14 -4.93
N GLU A 33 12.14 2.46 -5.93
CA GLU A 33 11.38 1.84 -7.02
C GLU A 33 11.32 0.33 -6.82
N VAL A 34 10.25 -0.29 -7.31
CA VAL A 34 10.14 -1.75 -7.36
C VAL A 34 11.18 -2.27 -8.34
N ALA A 35 12.06 -3.16 -7.87
CA ALA A 35 13.14 -3.72 -8.68
C ALA A 35 12.64 -4.85 -9.60
N SER A 36 11.63 -5.60 -9.17
CA SER A 36 11.07 -6.74 -9.90
C SER A 36 9.55 -6.81 -9.73
N PRO A 37 8.80 -7.05 -10.82
CA PRO A 37 7.35 -7.25 -10.73
C PRO A 37 6.96 -8.63 -10.18
N PHE A 38 7.91 -9.55 -10.03
CA PHE A 38 7.66 -10.93 -9.59
C PHE A 38 7.62 -11.09 -8.05
N GLY A 39 7.77 -10.00 -7.29
CA GLY A 39 7.69 -10.01 -5.82
C GLY A 39 6.25 -9.89 -5.29
N GLY A 40 6.10 -10.04 -3.97
CA GLY A 40 4.83 -9.86 -3.25
C GLY A 40 4.38 -11.11 -2.51
N TRP A 41 3.47 -11.89 -3.12
CA TRP A 41 2.75 -12.96 -2.41
C TRP A 41 3.66 -14.12 -1.95
N LEU A 42 4.50 -14.63 -2.85
CA LEU A 42 5.36 -15.79 -2.58
C LEU A 42 6.81 -15.41 -2.27
N ILE A 43 7.30 -14.33 -2.85
CA ILE A 43 8.71 -13.91 -2.79
C ILE A 43 8.76 -12.47 -2.27
N PRO A 44 9.75 -12.10 -1.43
CA PRO A 44 9.90 -10.72 -0.98
C PRO A 44 9.91 -9.72 -2.15
N GLN A 45 9.23 -8.60 -1.97
CA GLN A 45 9.28 -7.50 -2.94
C GLN A 45 10.63 -6.79 -2.81
N GLU A 46 11.44 -6.85 -3.86
CA GLU A 46 12.72 -6.14 -3.92
C GLU A 46 12.56 -4.70 -4.40
N TYR A 47 13.40 -3.83 -3.85
CA TYR A 47 13.45 -2.40 -4.16
C TYR A 47 14.83 -1.99 -4.63
N ARG A 48 14.87 -0.97 -5.49
CA ARG A 48 16.09 -0.32 -5.97
C ARG A 48 16.05 1.17 -5.69
N CYS A 49 17.15 1.69 -5.14
CA CYS A 49 17.39 3.12 -4.98
C CYS A 49 18.23 3.65 -6.16
N LYS A 50 17.72 4.66 -6.87
CA LYS A 50 18.45 5.34 -7.95
C LYS A 50 19.58 6.24 -7.46
N THR A 51 19.53 6.68 -6.20
CA THR A 51 20.49 7.65 -5.63
C THR A 51 21.74 6.99 -5.05
N CYS A 52 21.60 5.98 -4.20
CA CYS A 52 22.74 5.32 -3.53
C CYS A 52 23.03 3.89 -4.02
N GLY A 53 22.23 3.36 -4.96
CA GLY A 53 22.41 2.03 -5.51
C GLY A 53 21.97 0.88 -4.59
N TYR A 54 21.30 1.16 -3.47
CA TYR A 54 20.70 0.11 -2.62
C TYR A 54 19.78 -0.82 -3.44
N TYR A 55 19.89 -2.12 -3.17
CA TYR A 55 19.08 -3.19 -3.75
C TYR A 55 18.73 -4.20 -2.65
N GLY A 56 17.45 -4.47 -2.44
CA GLY A 56 16.99 -5.45 -1.46
C GLY A 56 15.55 -5.27 -1.01
N PRO A 57 15.05 -6.15 -0.12
CA PRO A 57 13.63 -6.19 0.26
C PRO A 57 13.23 -5.19 1.35
N VAL A 58 14.21 -4.56 2.03
CA VAL A 58 13.95 -3.64 3.13
C VAL A 58 13.64 -2.24 2.60
N ALA A 59 12.57 -1.62 3.12
CA ALA A 59 12.16 -0.25 2.84
C ALA A 59 11.61 0.41 4.11
N LEU A 60 11.81 1.72 4.24
CA LEU A 60 11.19 2.53 5.29
C LEU A 60 9.82 3.02 4.82
N GLU A 61 8.81 2.97 5.69
CA GLU A 61 7.46 3.47 5.37
C GLU A 61 7.21 4.80 6.06
N PHE A 62 6.89 5.84 5.27
CA PHE A 62 6.54 7.14 5.84
C PHE A 62 5.05 7.20 6.19
N ASN A 63 4.75 7.53 7.44
CA ASN A 63 3.38 7.64 7.93
C ASN A 63 3.04 9.12 8.21
N GLU A 64 2.33 9.76 7.30
CA GLU A 64 1.90 11.18 7.42
C GLU A 64 0.84 11.44 8.52
N ARG A 65 0.64 10.51 9.47
CA ARG A 65 -0.37 10.60 10.54
C ARG A 65 0.20 11.01 11.90
N GLU A 66 1.28 11.77 11.93
CA GLU A 66 1.71 12.50 13.14
C GLU A 66 1.69 14.00 12.84
N LYS A 67 0.49 14.57 12.65
CA LYS A 67 0.25 15.93 13.14
C LYS A 67 -0.38 15.76 14.51
N ALA A 68 0.41 16.09 15.55
CA ALA A 68 -0.03 16.19 16.94
C ALA A 68 -1.17 17.21 17.10
#